data_AF-A0A1V1W1G6-F1
#
_entry.id   AF-A0A1V1W1G6-F1
#
_cell.length_a   1.000
_cell.length_b   1.000
_cell.length_c   1.000
_cell.angle_alpha   90.00
_cell.angle_beta   90.00
_cell.angle_gamma   90.00
#
_symmetry.space_group_name_H-M   'P 1'
#
loop_
_entity.id
_entity.type
_entity.pdbx_description
1 polymer ?
#
loop_
_entity_poly.entity_id
_entity_poly.type
_entity_poly.pdbx_seq_one_letter_code
_entity_poly.pdbx_strand_id
1 'polypeptide(L)' 'MLVVIIVMILILALAGLVVAYVAYPHRGEELPAAPWLGDAMSRAAEAAPTLEVVYADDDAEQRH' A
#
# COMPACT_ATOMS: atom_id res chain seq x y z
N MET A 1 35.72 -7.25 0.03
CA MET A 1 35.56 -6.07 -0.84
C MET A 1 34.29 -6.15 -1.70
N LEU A 2 34.09 -7.20 -2.49
CA LEU A 2 32.89 -7.38 -3.33
C LEU A 2 31.57 -7.36 -2.52
N VAL A 3 31.51 -8.06 -1.38
CA VAL A 3 30.33 -8.05 -0.49
C VAL A 3 29.96 -6.64 -0.04
N VAL A 4 30.96 -5.81 0.31
CA VAL A 4 30.73 -4.43 0.74
C VAL A 4 30.11 -3.60 -0.39
N ILE A 5 30.58 -3.80 -1.63
CA ILE A 5 30.04 -3.11 -2.81
C ILE A 5 28.59 -3.54 -3.04
N ILE A 6 28.28 -4.84 -2.95
CA ILE A 6 26.91 -5.34 -3.10
C ILE A 6 25.99 -4.74 -2.05
N VAL A 7 26.41 -4.75 -0.79
CA VAL A 7 25.64 -4.17 0.31
C VAL A 7 25.43 -2.67 0.06
N MET A 8 26.46 -1.92 -0.31
CA MET A 8 26.36 -0.49 -0.64
C MET A 8 25.33 -0.23 -1.75
N ILE A 9 25.33 -1.03 -2.81
CA ILE A 9 24.34 -0.88 -3.89
C ILE A 9 22.93 -1.17 -3.37
N LEU A 10 22.77 -2.20 -2.52
CA LEU A 10 21.49 -2.56 -1.91
C LEU A 10 20.91 -1.43 -1.06
N ILE A 11 21.69 -0.82 -0.17
CA ILE A 11 21.21 0.30 0.66
C ILE A 11 20.90 1.54 -0.18
N LEU A 12 21.67 1.82 -1.24
CA LEU A 12 21.36 2.91 -2.16
C LEU A 12 20.05 2.66 -2.94
N ALA A 13 19.81 1.42 -3.38
CA ALA A 13 18.58 1.03 -4.05
C ALA A 13 17.36 1.18 -3.11
N LEU A 14 17.48 0.71 -1.87
CA LEU A 14 16.45 0.87 -0.82
C LEU A 14 16.16 2.33 -0.53
N ALA A 15 17.20 3.16 -0.36
CA ALA A 15 17.04 4.58 -0.13
C ALA A 15 16.33 5.27 -1.31
N GLY A 16 16.74 4.95 -2.55
CA GLY A 16 16.07 5.44 -3.75
C GLY A 16 14.59 5.04 -3.81
N LEU A 17 14.27 3.80 -3.43
CA LEU A 17 12.90 3.30 -3.38
C LEU A 17 12.06 4.05 -2.34
N VAL A 18 12.60 4.30 -1.15
CA VAL A 18 11.93 5.08 -0.11
C VAL A 18 11.67 6.51 -0.57
N VAL A 19 12.67 7.17 -1.17
CA VAL A 19 12.51 8.51 -1.72
C VAL A 19 11.47 8.53 -2.83
N ALA A 20 11.48 7.56 -3.73
CA ALA A 20 10.47 7.45 -4.78
C ALA A 20 9.06 7.28 -4.20
N TYR A 21 8.90 6.39 -3.22
CA TYR A 21 7.62 6.16 -2.54
C TYR A 21 7.11 7.39 -1.79
N VAL A 22 7.99 8.12 -1.11
CA VAL A 22 7.62 9.31 -0.33
C VAL A 22 7.39 10.52 -1.22
N ALA A 23 8.22 10.69 -2.27
CA ALA A 23 8.16 11.83 -3.18
C ALA A 23 7.01 11.73 -4.19
N TYR A 24 6.59 10.52 -4.59
CA TYR A 24 5.33 10.30 -5.31
C TYR A 24 4.18 10.16 -4.29
N PRO A 25 3.36 11.19 -4.06
CA PRO A 25 2.32 11.14 -3.05
C PRO A 25 1.20 10.18 -3.50
N HIS A 26 0.46 9.63 -2.52
CA HIS A 26 -0.56 8.57 -2.60
C HIS A 26 -1.85 8.96 -3.38
N ARG A 27 -1.77 9.71 -4.47
CA ARG A 27 -2.95 10.12 -5.24
C ARG A 27 -3.29 9.16 -6.37
N GLY A 28 -3.32 7.86 -6.12
CA GLY A 28 -3.84 6.87 -7.09
C GLY A 28 -3.23 6.91 -8.50
N GLU A 29 -2.15 7.67 -8.73
CA GLU A 29 -1.49 7.80 -10.01
C GLU A 29 -0.42 6.73 -10.07
N GLU A 30 -0.57 5.85 -11.07
CA GLU A 30 0.32 4.74 -11.35
C GLU A 30 1.78 5.23 -11.40
N LEU A 31 2.67 4.51 -10.72
CA LEU A 31 4.10 4.77 -10.83
C LEU A 31 4.48 4.68 -12.32
N PRO A 32 4.98 5.75 -12.96
CA PRO A 32 5.27 5.75 -14.39
C PRO A 32 6.36 4.73 -14.78
N ALA A 33 7.16 4.26 -13.81
CA ALA A 33 8.19 3.26 -13.99
C ALA A 33 7.74 1.81 -13.69
N ALA A 34 6.56 1.60 -13.11
CA ALA A 34 6.09 0.27 -12.71
C ALA A 34 4.55 0.13 -12.77
N PRO A 35 3.95 0.24 -13.97
CA PRO A 35 2.50 0.08 -14.14
C PRO A 35 1.99 -1.28 -13.64
N TRP A 36 2.82 -2.33 -13.73
CA TRP A 36 2.50 -3.67 -13.23
C TRP A 36 2.27 -3.76 -11.71
N LEU A 37 2.81 -2.80 -10.93
CA LEU A 37 2.62 -2.77 -9.48
C LEU A 37 1.22 -2.24 -9.11
N GLY A 38 0.66 -1.35 -9.93
CA GLY A 38 -0.72 -0.88 -9.81
C GLY A 38 -1.72 -2.01 -10.03
N ASP A 39 -1.52 -2.82 -11.08
CA ASP A 39 -2.35 -3.99 -11.37
C ASP A 39 -2.32 -5.03 -10.24
N ALA A 40 -1.15 -5.29 -9.67
CA ALA A 40 -1.00 -6.23 -8.56
C ALA A 40 -1.72 -5.73 -7.29
N MET A 41 -1.64 -4.43 -7.00
CA MET A 41 -2.28 -3.83 -5.84
C MET A 41 -3.81 -3.75 -6.01
N SER A 42 -4.29 -3.47 -7.22
CA SER A 42 -5.73 -3.50 -7.56
C SER A 42 -6.31 -4.90 -7.36
N ARG A 43 -5.63 -5.94 -7.86
CA ARG A 43 -6.03 -7.34 -7.63
C ARG A 43 -6.00 -7.73 -6.16
N ALA A 44 -5.03 -7.22 -5.39
CA ALA A 44 -4.95 -7.48 -3.95
C ALA A 44 -6.11 -6.81 -3.19
N ALA A 45 -6.51 -5.61 -3.59
CA ALA A 45 -7.65 -4.91 -3.02
C ALA A 45 -8.97 -5.62 -3.35
N GLU A 46 -9.14 -6.10 -4.57
CA GLU A 46 -10.34 -6.84 -4.99
C GLU A 46 -10.44 -8.22 -4.32
N ALA A 47 -9.29 -8.84 -4.02
CA ALA A 47 -9.23 -10.09 -3.26
C ALA A 47 -9.39 -9.89 -1.74
N ALA A 48 -9.39 -8.66 -1.24
CA ALA A 48 -9.55 -8.39 0.18
C ALA A 48 -11.01 -8.60 0.61
N PRO A 49 -11.28 -9.47 1.61
CA PRO A 49 -12.60 -9.58 2.20
C PRO A 49 -13.07 -8.22 2.72
N THR A 50 -14.19 -7.71 2.19
CA THR A 50 -14.79 -6.48 2.70
C THR A 50 -15.43 -6.75 4.04
N LEU A 51 -15.04 -5.98 5.06
CA LEU A 51 -15.69 -6.03 6.37
C LEU A 51 -17.05 -5.31 6.24
N GLU A 52 -18.14 -6.06 6.29
CA GLU A 52 -19.46 -5.49 6.53
C GLU A 52 -19.49 -4.99 7.98
N VAL A 53 -19.29 -3.68 8.15
CA VAL A 53 -19.56 -3.02 9.43
C VAL A 53 -21.08 -3.01 9.56
N VAL A 54 -21.62 -4.03 10.20
CA VAL A 54 -23.00 -4.01 10.70
C VAL A 54 -23.04 -2.89 11.72
N TYR A 55 -23.48 -1.71 11.30
CA TYR A 55 -24.02 -0.73 12.22
C TYR A 55 -25.18 -1.43 12.89
N ALA A 56 -24.99 -1.85 14.14
CA ALA A 56 -26.09 -2.25 14.97
C ALA A 56 -26.99 -1.02 15.07
N ASP A 57 -28.10 -1.04 14.32
CA ASP A 57 -29.16 -0.06 14.50
C ASP A 57 -29.48 -0.02 15.99
N ASP A 58 -29.41 1.17 16.56
CA ASP A 58 -29.70 1.49 17.95
C ASP A 58 -31.24 1.50 18.16
N ASP A 59 -31.92 0.49 17.62
CA ASP A 59 -33.37 0.30 17.68
C ASP A 59 -33.70 -0.82 18.69
N ALA A 60 -33.33 -0.61 19.95
CA ALA A 60 -33.93 -1.37 21.05
C ALA A 60 -33.97 -0.56 22.35
N GLU A 61 -35.13 0.08 22.55
CA GLU A 61 -35.87 -0.07 23.81
C GLU A 61 -35.57 0.90 24.96
N GLN A 62 -36.42 1.94 25.04
CA GLN A 62 -37.21 2.30 26.23
C GLN A 62 -38.26 3.30 25.73
N ARG A 63 -39.48 2.90 25.33
CA ARG A 63 -40.55 2.40 26.21
C ARG A 63 -40.42 2.96 27.63
N HIS A 64 -40.86 4.21 27.81
CA HIS A 64 -41.72 4.58 28.92
C HIS A 64 -42.49 5.88 28.65
#